data_AF-A0A5C7F0G4-F1
#
_entry.id   AF-A0A5C7F0G4-F1
#
_cell.length_a   1.000
_cell.length_b   1.000
_cell.length_c   1.000
_cell.angle_alpha   90.00
_cell.angle_beta   90.00
_cell.angle_gamma   90.00
#
_symmetry.space_group_name_H-M   'P 1'
#
loop_
_entity.id
_entity.type
_entity.pdbx_description
1 polymer ?
#
loop_
_entity_poly.entity_id
_entity_poly.type
_entity_poly.pdbx_seq_one_letter_code
_entity_poly.pdbx_strand_id
1 'polypeptide(L)'
;MAFDPIQEDCLRLILEDMRRKNVFPLEDAAFIEQGMGAYQTDPSQLIHTDRDRSFHLTARAAEVIDYQIPFLTSEEDVVRQEDLAEGFLREAVELDPKNWDAVRMLAALESPSNDAYVSFLLDHRKEALDDLSALAGSADDPYTREFASDLGTRPYLRWLSALAAQALISGQYRMAFTVAEQCLAIAPHDPGDIRHTGLLALAKLEATHEELAAYRSRHTLAYASTPLQPRRAGRPAKRAADPWTLLAEMSAAYRAYDFDGATETLAAIVHGFPHAVQALYFQPEFPEGVFARVHVAPGSEDELVLALSEATPLLQEGIGSPDNACFSSWIANHDLVRDALGSHAEPSPSGRGGSPEGRN
;
A
#
# COMPACT_ATOMS: atom_id res chain seq x y z
N MET A 1 0.10 3.64 -7.89
CA MET A 1 0.86 2.39 -8.11
C MET A 1 1.94 2.42 -7.09
N ALA A 2 1.81 1.58 -6.06
CA ALA A 2 2.76 1.49 -4.97
C ALA A 2 4.17 1.06 -5.44
N PHE A 3 5.17 1.33 -4.60
CA PHE A 3 6.55 0.97 -4.88
C PHE A 3 6.75 -0.55 -4.89
N ASP A 4 7.32 -1.08 -5.98
CA ASP A 4 7.77 -2.47 -6.07
C ASP A 4 9.29 -2.55 -5.78
N PRO A 5 9.71 -3.21 -4.68
CA PRO A 5 11.13 -3.28 -4.31
C PRO A 5 11.98 -4.03 -5.33
N ILE A 6 11.47 -5.09 -5.95
CA ILE A 6 12.21 -5.93 -6.91
C ILE A 6 12.36 -5.19 -8.24
N GLN A 7 11.29 -4.55 -8.70
CA GLN A 7 11.37 -3.71 -9.90
C GLN A 7 12.34 -2.55 -9.69
N GLU A 8 12.30 -1.89 -8.53
CA GLU A 8 13.18 -0.78 -8.22
C GLU A 8 14.65 -1.20 -8.14
N ASP A 9 14.94 -2.36 -7.55
CA ASP A 9 16.29 -2.93 -7.49
C ASP A 9 16.83 -3.21 -8.89
N CYS A 10 16.02 -3.85 -9.74
CA CYS A 10 16.35 -4.08 -11.15
C CYS A 10 16.66 -2.78 -11.90
N LEU A 11 15.81 -1.75 -11.76
CA LEU A 11 16.01 -0.45 -12.39
C LEU A 11 17.30 0.24 -11.91
N ARG A 12 17.58 0.20 -10.61
CA ARG A 12 18.81 0.76 -10.03
C ARG A 12 20.06 0.09 -10.60
N LEU A 13 20.08 -1.24 -10.63
CA LEU A 13 21.23 -2.01 -11.11
C LEU A 13 21.46 -1.82 -12.61
N ILE A 14 20.40 -1.76 -13.42
CA ILE A 14 20.49 -1.48 -14.86
C ILE A 14 21.05 -0.07 -15.08
N LEU A 15 20.54 0.95 -14.38
CA LEU A 15 21.01 2.32 -14.53
C LEU A 15 22.50 2.48 -14.19
N GLU A 16 22.97 1.84 -13.11
CA GLU A 16 24.40 1.84 -12.76
C GLU A 16 25.24 1.03 -13.76
N ASP A 17 24.72 -0.05 -14.33
CA ASP A 17 25.42 -0.79 -15.39
C ASP A 17 25.54 0.02 -16.69
N MET A 18 24.49 0.76 -17.07
CA MET A 18 24.53 1.72 -18.17
C MET A 18 25.59 2.79 -17.92
N ARG A 19 25.66 3.33 -16.70
CA ARG A 19 26.67 4.32 -16.29
C ARG A 19 28.09 3.77 -16.41
N ARG A 20 28.34 2.56 -15.88
CA ARG A 20 29.65 1.89 -15.97
C ARG A 20 30.09 1.64 -17.41
N LYS A 21 29.15 1.28 -18.28
CA LYS A 21 29.39 0.99 -19.71
C LYS A 21 29.28 2.21 -20.62
N ASN A 22 28.94 3.39 -20.09
CA ASN A 22 28.71 4.63 -20.83
C ASN A 22 27.67 4.48 -21.97
N VAL A 23 26.58 3.77 -21.70
CA VAL A 23 25.48 3.54 -22.66
C VAL A 23 24.56 4.76 -22.72
N PHE A 24 24.32 5.27 -23.94
CA PHE A 24 23.34 6.32 -24.23
C PHE A 24 22.63 6.02 -25.56
N PRO A 25 21.34 6.36 -25.73
CA PRO A 25 20.46 7.05 -24.78
C PRO A 25 20.07 6.19 -23.55
N LEU A 26 19.52 6.80 -22.49
CA LEU A 26 19.12 6.08 -21.27
C LEU A 26 17.91 5.16 -21.51
N GLU A 27 17.17 5.43 -22.58
CA GLU A 27 16.01 4.65 -23.03
C GLU A 27 16.40 3.54 -24.03
N ASP A 28 17.67 3.10 -24.07
CA ASP A 28 18.10 2.00 -24.93
C ASP A 28 17.38 0.69 -24.54
N ALA A 29 16.30 0.40 -25.27
CA ALA A 29 15.44 -0.74 -24.99
C ALA A 29 16.17 -2.09 -25.06
N ALA A 30 17.15 -2.24 -25.95
CA ALA A 30 17.88 -3.50 -26.08
C ALA A 30 18.80 -3.73 -24.87
N PHE A 31 19.46 -2.67 -24.39
CA PHE A 31 20.27 -2.75 -23.20
C PHE A 31 19.42 -3.02 -21.95
N ILE A 32 18.28 -2.33 -21.82
CA ILE A 32 17.34 -2.54 -20.72
C ILE A 32 16.81 -3.97 -20.71
N GLU A 33 16.37 -4.50 -21.86
CA GLU A 33 15.87 -5.88 -21.97
C GLU A 33 16.95 -6.90 -21.60
N GLN A 34 18.19 -6.69 -22.06
CA GLN A 34 19.33 -7.53 -21.68
C GLN A 34 19.60 -7.47 -20.17
N GLY A 35 19.57 -6.26 -19.58
CA GLY A 35 19.76 -6.04 -18.15
C GLY A 35 18.67 -6.71 -17.32
N MET A 36 17.41 -6.63 -17.73
CA MET A 36 16.28 -7.33 -17.11
C MET A 36 16.48 -8.86 -17.16
N GLY A 37 16.94 -9.39 -18.29
CA GLY A 37 17.26 -10.81 -18.43
C GLY A 37 18.42 -11.27 -17.52
N ALA A 38 19.46 -10.44 -17.40
CA ALA A 38 20.57 -10.69 -16.47
C ALA A 38 20.08 -10.69 -15.00
N TYR A 39 19.28 -9.70 -14.61
CA TYR A 39 18.69 -9.63 -13.28
C TYR A 39 17.84 -10.86 -12.95
N GLN A 40 16.97 -11.30 -13.88
CA GLN A 40 16.13 -12.49 -13.67
C GLN A 40 16.93 -13.80 -13.57
N THR A 41 18.08 -13.87 -14.25
CA THR A 41 18.92 -15.07 -14.22
C THR A 41 19.77 -15.12 -12.96
N ASP A 42 20.45 -14.02 -12.64
CA ASP A 42 21.35 -13.88 -11.50
C ASP A 42 21.66 -12.39 -11.23
N PRO A 43 20.97 -11.74 -10.28
CA PRO A 43 21.19 -10.34 -9.95
C PRO A 43 22.63 -10.01 -9.56
N SER A 44 23.39 -10.98 -9.03
CA SER A 44 24.77 -10.76 -8.58
C SER A 44 25.70 -10.31 -9.70
N GLN A 45 25.36 -10.60 -10.96
CA GLN A 45 26.11 -10.17 -12.12
C GLN A 45 26.07 -8.65 -12.36
N LEU A 46 25.08 -7.96 -11.79
CA LEU A 46 24.89 -6.52 -11.91
C LEU A 46 25.34 -5.75 -10.66
N ILE A 47 25.65 -6.45 -9.57
CA ILE A 47 26.05 -5.87 -8.28
C ILE A 47 27.57 -5.70 -8.26
N HIS A 48 28.03 -4.45 -8.23
CA HIS A 48 29.47 -4.15 -8.24
C HIS A 48 29.93 -3.27 -7.08
N THR A 49 29.00 -2.57 -6.42
CA THR A 49 29.31 -1.65 -5.32
C THR A 49 28.56 -2.03 -4.05
N ASP A 50 29.05 -1.56 -2.89
CA ASP A 50 28.36 -1.72 -1.61
C ASP A 50 26.97 -1.08 -1.64
N ARG A 51 26.80 0.01 -2.40
CA ARG A 51 25.50 0.66 -2.61
C ARG A 51 24.53 -0.20 -3.42
N ASP A 52 25.01 -0.81 -4.51
CA ASP A 52 24.22 -1.77 -5.31
C ASP A 52 23.73 -2.91 -4.42
N ARG A 53 24.66 -3.46 -3.63
CA ARG A 53 24.39 -4.59 -2.75
C ARG A 53 23.46 -4.22 -1.59
N SER A 54 23.64 -3.04 -1.00
CA SER A 54 22.81 -2.55 0.11
C SER A 54 21.34 -2.47 -0.29
N PHE A 55 21.04 -1.86 -1.45
CA PHE A 55 19.65 -1.79 -1.90
C PHE A 55 19.11 -3.17 -2.32
N HIS A 56 19.92 -4.01 -2.97
CA HIS A 56 19.52 -5.38 -3.29
C HIS A 56 19.10 -6.18 -2.04
N LEU A 57 19.89 -6.10 -0.96
CA LEU A 57 19.55 -6.71 0.32
C LEU A 57 18.27 -6.12 0.94
N THR A 58 18.05 -4.82 0.77
CA THR A 58 16.80 -4.15 1.22
C THR A 58 15.59 -4.69 0.46
N ALA A 59 15.70 -4.85 -0.86
CA ALA A 59 14.63 -5.40 -1.69
C ALA A 59 14.33 -6.87 -1.33
N ARG A 60 15.36 -7.66 -1.02
CA ARG A 60 15.22 -9.04 -0.53
C ARG A 60 14.56 -9.09 0.85
N ALA A 61 14.91 -8.18 1.76
CA ALA A 61 14.23 -8.06 3.04
C ALA A 61 12.75 -7.69 2.87
N ALA A 62 12.44 -6.75 1.98
CA ALA A 62 11.06 -6.36 1.68
C ALA A 62 10.22 -7.53 1.15
N GLU A 63 10.79 -8.36 0.27
CA GLU A 63 10.14 -9.57 -0.23
C GLU A 63 9.78 -10.53 0.92
N VAL A 64 10.69 -10.75 1.86
CA VAL A 64 10.47 -11.63 3.01
C VAL A 64 9.40 -11.04 3.94
N ILE A 65 9.55 -9.78 4.33
CA ILE A 65 8.68 -9.12 5.33
C ILE A 65 7.27 -8.90 4.80
N ASP A 66 7.12 -8.32 3.61
CA ASP A 66 5.83 -7.84 3.14
C ASP A 66 5.06 -8.91 2.33
N TYR A 67 5.76 -9.90 1.76
CA TYR A 67 5.16 -10.86 0.81
C TYR A 67 5.31 -12.34 1.19
N GLN A 68 6.15 -12.70 2.16
CA GLN A 68 6.30 -14.10 2.60
C GLN A 68 5.77 -14.32 4.01
N ILE A 69 6.27 -13.56 4.99
CA ILE A 69 5.89 -13.69 6.41
C ILE A 69 4.37 -13.65 6.63
N PRO A 70 3.58 -12.73 6.02
CA PRO A 70 2.14 -12.64 6.28
C PRO A 70 1.34 -13.90 5.91
N PHE A 71 1.92 -14.79 5.09
CA PHE A 71 1.28 -16.02 4.63
C PHE A 71 1.82 -17.28 5.30
N LEU A 72 2.79 -17.15 6.22
CA LEU A 72 3.30 -18.28 6.99
C LEU A 72 2.33 -18.64 8.12
N THR A 73 2.16 -19.94 8.35
CA THR A 73 1.30 -20.48 9.42
C THR A 73 2.09 -21.04 10.61
N SER A 74 3.41 -21.19 10.47
CA SER A 74 4.29 -21.78 11.46
C SER A 74 5.10 -20.69 12.16
N GLU A 75 4.97 -20.60 13.48
CA GLU A 75 5.74 -19.63 14.29
C GLU A 75 7.25 -19.80 14.12
N GLU A 76 7.74 -21.05 13.99
CA GLU A 76 9.17 -21.33 13.77
C GLU A 76 9.65 -20.80 12.41
N ASP A 77 8.81 -20.90 11.38
CA ASP A 77 9.15 -20.36 10.06
C ASP A 77 9.09 -18.84 10.04
N VAL A 78 8.14 -18.22 10.76
CA VAL A 78 8.06 -16.76 10.92
C VAL A 78 9.35 -16.23 11.56
N VAL A 79 9.75 -16.75 12.72
CA VAL A 79 10.96 -16.30 13.42
C VAL A 79 12.20 -16.45 12.53
N ARG A 80 12.32 -17.59 11.82
CA ARG A 80 13.45 -17.82 10.91
C ARG A 80 13.49 -16.81 9.75
N GLN A 81 12.34 -16.43 9.20
CA GLN A 81 12.28 -15.44 8.12
C GLN A 81 12.50 -14.01 8.65
N GLU A 82 12.04 -13.69 9.86
CA GLU A 82 12.32 -12.43 10.54
C GLU A 82 13.83 -12.27 10.76
N ASP A 83 14.50 -13.27 11.33
CA ASP A 83 15.95 -13.28 11.53
C ASP A 83 16.72 -13.09 10.21
N LEU A 84 16.23 -13.71 9.13
CA LEU A 84 16.83 -13.58 7.80
C LEU A 84 16.69 -12.15 7.24
N ALA A 85 15.50 -11.57 7.33
CA ALA A 85 15.23 -10.21 6.85
C ALA A 85 15.99 -9.16 7.67
N GLU A 86 16.02 -9.31 8.99
CA GLU A 86 16.80 -8.48 9.89
C GLU A 86 18.30 -8.56 9.55
N GLY A 87 18.81 -9.76 9.28
CA GLY A 87 20.18 -9.98 8.80
C GLY A 87 20.50 -9.23 7.50
N PHE A 88 19.60 -9.29 6.51
CA PHE A 88 19.74 -8.53 5.26
C PHE A 88 19.75 -7.02 5.51
N LEU A 89 18.87 -6.51 6.38
CA LEU A 89 18.77 -5.07 6.66
C LEU A 89 19.99 -4.55 7.43
N ARG A 90 20.47 -5.29 8.43
CA ARG A 90 21.69 -4.93 9.16
C ARG A 90 22.89 -4.83 8.22
N GLU A 91 23.07 -5.84 7.38
CA GLU A 91 24.13 -5.83 6.38
C GLU A 91 23.97 -4.68 5.38
N ALA A 92 22.75 -4.39 4.92
CA ALA A 92 22.48 -3.26 4.05
C ALA A 92 22.87 -1.92 4.68
N VAL A 93 22.55 -1.70 5.97
CA VAL A 93 22.91 -0.49 6.72
C VAL A 93 24.43 -0.40 6.95
N GLU A 94 25.10 -1.52 7.20
CA GLU A 94 26.57 -1.56 7.32
C GLU A 94 27.28 -1.18 6.02
N LEU A 95 26.77 -1.64 4.88
CA LEU A 95 27.31 -1.35 3.54
C LEU A 95 27.06 0.11 3.10
N ASP A 96 25.86 0.62 3.33
CA ASP A 96 25.47 1.98 3.00
C ASP A 96 24.59 2.58 4.12
N PRO A 97 25.19 3.34 5.06
CA PRO A 97 24.45 4.03 6.11
C PRO A 97 23.46 5.08 5.60
N LYS A 98 23.54 5.47 4.31
CA LYS A 98 22.60 6.38 3.65
C LYS A 98 21.51 5.67 2.87
N ASN A 99 21.44 4.33 2.95
CA ASN A 99 20.28 3.59 2.49
C ASN A 99 19.13 3.77 3.50
N TRP A 100 18.43 4.89 3.35
CA TRP A 100 17.34 5.29 4.24
C TRP A 100 16.15 4.32 4.25
N ASP A 101 15.97 3.49 3.22
CA ASP A 101 14.99 2.40 3.27
C ASP A 101 15.44 1.30 4.23
N ALA A 102 16.69 0.83 4.13
CA ALA A 102 17.23 -0.17 5.05
C ALA A 102 17.19 0.31 6.50
N VAL A 103 17.62 1.56 6.74
CA VAL A 103 17.62 2.19 8.07
C VAL A 103 16.19 2.23 8.65
N ARG A 104 15.23 2.70 7.84
CA ARG A 104 13.83 2.79 8.25
C ARG A 104 13.21 1.42 8.54
N MET A 105 13.41 0.46 7.64
CA MET A 105 12.86 -0.89 7.78
C MET A 105 13.46 -1.61 8.99
N LEU A 106 14.77 -1.49 9.21
CA LEU A 106 15.42 -2.06 10.40
C LEU A 106 14.85 -1.44 11.68
N ALA A 107 14.69 -0.12 11.71
CA ALA A 107 14.06 0.54 12.84
C ALA A 107 12.61 0.10 13.07
N ALA A 108 11.86 -0.23 12.01
CA ALA A 108 10.51 -0.77 12.14
C ALA A 108 10.51 -2.13 12.85
N LEU A 109 11.47 -3.01 12.53
CA LEU A 109 11.61 -4.34 13.17
C LEU A 109 12.12 -4.24 14.61
N GLU A 110 13.06 -3.34 14.89
CA GLU A 110 13.71 -3.22 16.20
C GLU A 110 12.91 -2.35 17.19
N SER A 111 11.93 -1.59 16.71
CA SER A 111 11.15 -0.68 17.56
C SER A 111 10.27 -1.44 18.55
N PRO A 112 10.34 -1.13 19.86
CA PRO A 112 9.55 -1.84 20.87
C PRO A 112 8.06 -1.47 20.85
N SER A 113 7.68 -0.42 20.13
CA SER A 113 6.30 0.02 19.95
C SER A 113 6.15 0.95 18.74
N ASN A 114 4.92 1.12 18.27
CA ASN A 114 4.61 2.07 17.19
C ASN A 114 4.98 3.51 17.56
N ASP A 115 4.77 3.93 18.81
CA ASP A 115 5.14 5.28 19.27
C ASP A 115 6.67 5.50 19.27
N ALA A 116 7.44 4.46 19.60
CA ALA A 116 8.90 4.50 19.49
C ALA A 116 9.33 4.64 18.02
N TYR A 117 8.69 3.89 17.11
CA TYR A 117 8.97 3.97 15.69
C TYR A 117 8.58 5.33 15.08
N VAL A 118 7.41 5.88 15.43
CA VAL A 118 7.01 7.24 15.03
C VAL A 118 8.00 8.27 15.52
N SER A 119 8.50 8.15 16.76
CA SER A 119 9.52 9.06 17.29
C SER A 119 10.82 8.97 16.48
N PHE A 120 11.29 7.75 16.18
CA PHE A 120 12.44 7.53 15.31
C PHE A 120 12.26 8.19 13.93
N LEU A 121 11.10 8.00 13.30
CA LEU A 121 10.80 8.59 11.99
C LEU A 121 10.80 10.11 12.02
N LEU A 122 10.35 10.73 13.12
CA LEU A 122 10.36 12.18 13.29
C LEU A 122 11.78 12.72 13.50
N ASP A 123 12.56 12.05 14.35
CA ASP A 123 13.91 12.49 14.74
C ASP A 123 14.86 12.46 13.53
N HIS A 124 14.79 11.43 12.69
CA HIS A 124 15.68 11.28 11.53
C HIS A 124 15.12 11.85 10.22
N ARG A 125 13.90 12.39 10.21
CA ARG A 125 13.27 12.94 8.99
C ARG A 125 14.12 14.01 8.31
N LYS A 126 14.76 14.87 9.11
CA LYS A 126 15.59 15.96 8.59
C LYS A 126 16.85 15.43 7.90
N GLU A 127 17.49 14.43 8.49
CA GLU A 127 18.70 13.81 7.94
C GLU A 127 18.41 13.16 6.58
N ALA A 128 17.31 12.40 6.48
CA ALA A 128 16.88 11.82 5.20
C ALA A 128 16.60 12.88 4.12
N LEU A 129 16.00 14.02 4.49
CA LEU A 129 15.75 15.12 3.56
C LEU A 129 17.03 15.85 3.13
N ASP A 130 17.95 16.07 4.08
CA ASP A 130 19.23 16.74 3.81
C ASP A 130 20.08 15.88 2.87
N ASP A 131 20.09 14.55 3.04
CA ASP A 131 20.77 13.62 2.14
C ASP A 131 20.14 13.56 0.74
N LEU A 132 18.81 13.57 0.63
CA LEU A 132 18.12 13.71 -0.67
C LEU A 132 18.52 15.02 -1.36
N SER A 133 18.57 16.11 -0.60
CA SER A 133 18.97 17.42 -1.13
C SER A 133 20.41 17.43 -1.61
N ALA A 134 21.32 16.77 -0.88
CA ALA A 134 22.71 16.61 -1.28
C ALA A 134 22.86 15.73 -2.54
N LEU A 135 22.08 14.65 -2.66
CA LEU A 135 22.02 13.80 -3.86
C LEU A 135 21.60 14.62 -5.08
N ALA A 136 20.53 15.40 -4.97
CA ALA A 136 20.05 16.24 -6.06
C ALA A 136 21.07 17.34 -6.43
N GLY A 137 21.74 17.94 -5.45
CA GLY A 137 22.73 18.99 -5.66
C GLY A 137 24.07 18.53 -6.23
N SER A 138 24.36 17.22 -6.20
CA SER A 138 25.61 16.62 -6.72
C SER A 138 25.42 15.81 -8.02
N ALA A 139 24.23 15.86 -8.61
CA ALA A 139 23.90 15.13 -9.83
C ALA A 139 24.47 15.85 -11.07
N ASP A 140 25.74 15.57 -11.37
CA ASP A 140 26.51 16.25 -12.42
C ASP A 140 26.52 15.53 -13.78
N ASP A 141 26.15 14.25 -13.82
CA ASP A 141 26.11 13.43 -15.04
C ASP A 141 24.67 13.01 -15.38
N PRO A 142 24.37 12.58 -16.63
CA PRO A 142 23.00 12.24 -16.98
C PRO A 142 22.42 11.06 -16.20
N TYR A 143 23.23 10.08 -15.80
CA TYR A 143 22.77 8.92 -15.03
C TYR A 143 22.42 9.31 -13.59
N THR A 144 23.28 10.11 -12.95
CA THR A 144 23.02 10.60 -11.59
C THR A 144 21.83 11.55 -11.54
N ARG A 145 21.60 12.33 -12.60
CA ARG A 145 20.37 13.15 -12.73
C ARG A 145 19.12 12.31 -12.92
N GLU A 146 19.17 11.29 -13.78
CA GLU A 146 18.06 10.35 -13.95
C GLU A 146 17.70 9.69 -12.62
N PHE A 147 18.69 9.14 -11.93
CA PHE A 147 18.53 8.56 -10.60
C PHE A 147 17.92 9.55 -9.61
N ALA A 148 18.51 10.75 -9.47
CA ALA A 148 18.06 11.75 -8.50
C ALA A 148 16.65 12.29 -8.79
N SER A 149 16.20 12.25 -10.05
CA SER A 149 14.87 12.74 -10.46
C SER A 149 13.72 11.79 -10.10
N ASP A 150 14.00 10.49 -9.99
CA ASP A 150 13.00 9.47 -9.63
C ASP A 150 13.51 8.57 -8.49
N LEU A 151 14.31 7.54 -8.80
CA LEU A 151 14.75 6.47 -7.88
C LEU A 151 15.36 6.98 -6.57
N GLY A 152 16.07 8.10 -6.62
CA GLY A 152 16.69 8.76 -5.48
C GLY A 152 15.70 9.47 -4.55
N THR A 153 14.53 9.87 -5.05
CA THR A 153 13.48 10.53 -4.25
C THR A 153 12.61 9.55 -3.46
N ARG A 154 12.46 8.32 -3.99
CA ARG A 154 11.55 7.30 -3.46
C ARG A 154 11.77 6.92 -1.99
N PRO A 155 13.01 6.77 -1.48
CA PRO A 155 13.23 6.49 -0.05
C PRO A 155 12.60 7.54 0.87
N TYR A 156 12.68 8.83 0.49
CA TYR A 156 12.06 9.91 1.29
C TYR A 156 10.54 9.90 1.19
N LEU A 157 9.98 9.59 0.01
CA LEU A 157 8.53 9.42 -0.14
C LEU A 157 8.01 8.25 0.70
N ARG A 158 8.73 7.13 0.74
CA ARG A 158 8.43 5.98 1.61
C ARG A 158 8.60 6.32 3.09
N TRP A 159 9.59 7.15 3.45
CA TRP A 159 9.74 7.67 4.81
C TRP A 159 8.51 8.46 5.27
N LEU A 160 8.02 9.40 4.44
CA LEU A 160 6.80 10.14 4.73
C LEU A 160 5.57 9.24 4.77
N SER A 161 5.51 8.24 3.90
CA SER A 161 4.41 7.28 3.85
C SER A 161 4.33 6.44 5.13
N ALA A 162 5.46 5.90 5.59
CA ALA A 162 5.54 5.17 6.87
C ALA A 162 5.19 6.08 8.04
N LEU A 163 5.70 7.31 8.08
CA LEU A 163 5.36 8.25 9.16
C LEU A 163 3.86 8.55 9.18
N ALA A 164 3.24 8.76 8.01
CA ALA A 164 1.80 9.01 7.94
C ALA A 164 0.96 7.79 8.36
N ALA A 165 1.32 6.59 7.90
CA ALA A 165 0.62 5.36 8.23
C ALA A 165 0.73 5.04 9.73
N GLN A 166 1.94 5.11 10.29
CA GLN A 166 2.16 4.86 11.71
C GLN A 166 1.51 5.94 12.59
N ALA A 167 1.52 7.20 12.16
CA ALA A 167 0.77 8.27 12.84
C ALA A 167 -0.75 8.00 12.83
N LEU A 168 -1.29 7.47 11.74
CA LEU A 168 -2.71 7.10 11.63
C LEU A 168 -3.04 5.97 12.62
N ILE A 169 -2.21 4.91 12.65
CA ILE A 169 -2.36 3.75 13.55
C ILE A 169 -2.25 4.19 15.03
N SER A 170 -1.29 5.06 15.37
CA SER A 170 -1.12 5.62 16.72
C SER A 170 -2.15 6.70 17.10
N GLY A 171 -3.19 6.92 16.29
CA GLY A 171 -4.25 7.89 16.60
C GLY A 171 -3.86 9.37 16.44
N GLN A 172 -2.70 9.66 15.84
CA GLN A 172 -2.17 11.00 15.60
C GLN A 172 -2.67 11.56 14.26
N TYR A 173 -4.00 11.58 14.06
CA TYR A 173 -4.64 11.82 12.75
C TYR A 173 -4.26 13.16 12.09
N ARG A 174 -4.09 14.24 12.87
CA ARG A 174 -3.64 15.54 12.32
C ARG A 174 -2.23 15.46 11.74
N MET A 175 -1.35 14.70 12.39
CA MET A 175 0.01 14.49 11.91
C MET A 175 0.00 13.63 10.65
N ALA A 176 -0.72 12.50 10.67
CA ALA A 176 -0.90 11.65 9.50
C ALA A 176 -1.38 12.45 8.27
N PHE A 177 -2.42 13.25 8.44
CA PHE A 177 -2.94 14.11 7.38
C PHE A 177 -1.92 15.16 6.90
N THR A 178 -1.23 15.83 7.83
CA THR A 178 -0.23 16.86 7.49
C THR A 178 0.95 16.27 6.71
N VAL A 179 1.42 15.10 7.12
CA VAL A 179 2.52 14.40 6.45
C VAL A 179 2.08 13.91 5.07
N ALA A 180 0.85 13.41 4.93
CA ALA A 180 0.28 13.04 3.64
C ALA A 180 0.21 14.24 2.68
N GLU A 181 -0.29 15.40 3.13
CA GLU A 181 -0.31 16.64 2.31
C GLU A 181 1.12 17.06 1.88
N GLN A 182 2.10 16.93 2.77
CA GLN A 182 3.49 17.26 2.46
C GLN A 182 4.08 16.31 1.41
N CYS A 183 3.80 15.01 1.50
CA CYS A 183 4.25 14.03 0.52
C CYS A 183 3.61 14.29 -0.87
N LEU A 184 2.30 14.55 -0.90
CA LEU A 184 1.58 14.86 -2.15
C LEU A 184 2.03 16.18 -2.79
N ALA A 185 2.50 17.15 -1.99
CA ALA A 185 3.11 18.37 -2.52
C ALA A 185 4.46 18.10 -3.20
N ILE A 186 5.22 17.09 -2.76
CA ILE A 186 6.49 16.67 -3.36
C ILE A 186 6.25 15.79 -4.59
N ALA A 187 5.33 14.83 -4.49
CA ALA A 187 5.01 13.87 -5.53
C ALA A 187 3.50 13.84 -5.84
N PRO A 188 2.99 14.78 -6.67
CA PRO A 188 1.54 14.90 -6.95
C PRO A 188 0.89 13.70 -7.64
N HIS A 189 1.69 12.86 -8.30
CA HIS A 189 1.23 11.61 -8.93
C HIS A 189 1.10 10.44 -7.95
N ASP A 190 1.53 10.64 -6.71
CA ASP A 190 1.33 9.71 -5.60
C ASP A 190 1.80 8.27 -5.87
N PRO A 191 3.12 8.05 -6.12
CA PRO A 191 3.68 6.72 -6.34
C PRO A 191 3.66 5.83 -5.09
N GLY A 192 3.40 6.39 -3.90
CA GLY A 192 3.24 5.64 -2.65
C GLY A 192 1.78 5.36 -2.28
N ASP A 193 0.83 5.84 -3.10
CA ASP A 193 -0.61 5.84 -2.82
C ASP A 193 -0.99 6.53 -1.47
N ILE A 194 -0.16 7.42 -0.93
CA ILE A 194 -0.33 8.08 0.39
C ILE A 194 -1.63 8.89 0.49
N ARG A 195 -2.28 9.23 -0.64
CA ARG A 195 -3.62 9.84 -0.65
C ARG A 195 -4.63 9.04 0.18
N HIS A 196 -4.50 7.71 0.21
CA HIS A 196 -5.42 6.85 0.94
C HIS A 196 -5.26 7.04 2.45
N THR A 197 -4.02 7.06 2.94
CA THR A 197 -3.70 7.35 4.34
C THR A 197 -4.18 8.75 4.74
N GLY A 198 -3.96 9.75 3.88
CA GLY A 198 -4.45 11.11 4.09
C GLY A 198 -5.98 11.19 4.15
N LEU A 199 -6.67 10.45 3.27
CA LEU A 199 -8.14 10.41 3.24
C LEU A 199 -8.72 9.74 4.48
N LEU A 200 -8.14 8.61 4.92
CA LEU A 200 -8.54 7.93 6.15
C LEU A 200 -8.31 8.83 7.37
N ALA A 201 -7.15 9.49 7.45
CA ALA A 201 -6.86 10.46 8.51
C ALA A 201 -7.87 11.62 8.53
N LEU A 202 -8.25 12.13 7.35
CA LEU A 202 -9.25 13.18 7.22
C LEU A 202 -10.65 12.70 7.67
N ALA A 203 -11.04 11.49 7.29
CA ALA A 203 -12.28 10.88 7.77
C ALA A 203 -12.28 10.68 9.30
N LYS A 204 -11.14 10.30 9.89
CA LYS A 204 -10.95 10.20 11.35
C LYS A 204 -10.99 11.54 12.07
N LEU A 205 -10.68 12.64 11.37
CA LEU A 205 -10.86 14.00 11.86
C LEU A 205 -12.30 14.50 11.71
N GLU A 206 -13.24 13.59 11.44
CA GLU A 206 -14.68 13.87 11.28
C GLU A 206 -14.97 14.86 10.15
N ALA A 207 -14.13 14.86 9.10
CA ALA A 207 -14.39 15.65 7.92
C ALA A 207 -15.73 15.27 7.28
N THR A 208 -16.41 16.30 6.80
CA THR A 208 -17.67 16.16 6.06
C THR A 208 -17.45 15.51 4.70
N HIS A 209 -18.52 14.99 4.12
CA HIS A 209 -18.49 14.48 2.74
C HIS A 209 -17.98 15.54 1.74
N GLU A 210 -18.30 16.82 1.94
CA GLU A 210 -17.80 17.91 1.10
C GLU A 210 -16.29 18.10 1.22
N GLU A 211 -15.73 17.98 2.42
CA GLU A 211 -14.28 18.08 2.66
C GLU A 211 -13.52 16.89 2.08
N LEU A 212 -14.07 15.67 2.17
CA LEU A 212 -13.51 14.49 1.51
C LEU A 212 -13.52 14.65 -0.02
N ALA A 213 -14.61 15.16 -0.60
CA ALA A 213 -14.68 15.47 -2.03
C ALA A 213 -13.70 16.59 -2.44
N ALA A 214 -13.52 17.61 -1.59
CA ALA A 214 -12.57 18.69 -1.82
C ALA A 214 -11.12 18.19 -1.78
N TYR A 215 -10.78 17.27 -0.87
CA TYR A 215 -9.48 16.62 -0.81
C TYR A 215 -9.16 15.88 -2.12
N ARG A 216 -10.10 15.05 -2.59
CA ARG A 216 -9.96 14.34 -3.87
C ARG A 216 -9.79 15.28 -5.05
N SER A 217 -10.55 16.38 -5.07
CA SER A 217 -10.46 17.39 -6.12
C SER A 217 -9.11 18.11 -6.12
N ARG A 218 -8.58 18.45 -4.94
CA ARG A 218 -7.25 19.06 -4.78
C ARG A 218 -6.15 18.15 -5.30
N HIS A 219 -6.27 16.84 -5.07
CA HIS A 219 -5.27 15.83 -5.44
C HIS A 219 -5.64 15.03 -6.68
N THR A 220 -6.30 15.67 -7.65
CA THR A 220 -6.82 14.99 -8.86
C THR A 220 -5.75 14.17 -9.62
N LEU A 221 -4.47 14.57 -9.57
CA LEU A 221 -3.36 13.82 -10.18
C LEU A 221 -3.10 12.48 -9.50
N ALA A 222 -3.22 12.40 -8.17
CA ALA A 222 -3.09 11.17 -7.41
C ALA A 222 -4.23 10.18 -7.71
N TYR A 223 -5.43 10.70 -8.00
CA TYR A 223 -6.60 9.92 -8.43
C TYR A 223 -6.70 9.74 -9.95
N ALA A 224 -5.65 10.08 -10.72
CA ALA A 224 -5.68 9.99 -12.17
C ALA A 224 -5.73 8.54 -12.68
N SER A 225 -5.10 7.64 -11.94
CA SER A 225 -4.91 6.23 -12.28
C SER A 225 -6.11 5.33 -11.94
N THR A 226 -7.14 5.86 -11.27
CA THR A 226 -8.32 5.07 -10.90
C THR A 226 -9.13 4.66 -12.15
N PRO A 227 -9.51 3.38 -12.29
CA PRO A 227 -10.25 2.89 -13.45
C PRO A 227 -11.55 3.67 -13.73
N LEU A 228 -11.84 3.89 -15.01
CA LEU A 228 -13.11 4.47 -15.43
C LEU A 228 -14.22 3.42 -15.29
N GLN A 229 -15.36 3.78 -14.69
CA GLN A 229 -16.52 2.90 -14.73
C GLN A 229 -17.08 2.81 -16.16
N PRO A 230 -17.56 1.63 -16.60
CA PRO A 230 -18.25 1.50 -17.87
C PRO A 230 -19.44 2.46 -17.94
N ARG A 231 -19.60 3.15 -19.07
CA ARG A 231 -20.68 4.13 -19.27
C ARG A 231 -22.05 3.44 -19.13
N ARG A 232 -22.86 3.88 -18.16
CA ARG A 232 -24.32 3.64 -18.19
C ARG A 232 -24.97 4.64 -19.16
N ALA A 233 -25.93 4.19 -19.96
CA ALA A 233 -26.60 5.02 -20.96
C ALA A 233 -27.13 6.33 -20.35
N GLY A 234 -26.74 7.47 -20.93
CA GLY A 234 -27.19 8.80 -20.50
C GLY A 234 -26.40 9.47 -19.37
N ARG A 235 -25.36 8.83 -18.80
CA ARG A 235 -24.46 9.46 -17.81
C ARG A 235 -23.01 9.54 -18.34
N PRO A 236 -22.26 10.63 -18.05
CA PRO A 236 -20.84 10.68 -18.35
C PRO A 236 -20.10 9.58 -17.58
N ALA A 237 -18.98 9.09 -18.14
CA ALA A 237 -18.13 8.16 -17.41
C ALA A 237 -17.62 8.85 -16.13
N LYS A 238 -17.94 8.29 -14.96
CA LYS A 238 -17.39 8.71 -13.67
C LYS A 238 -16.27 7.74 -13.32
N ARG A 239 -15.15 8.25 -12.81
CA ARG A 239 -14.13 7.37 -12.21
C ARG A 239 -14.79 6.62 -11.06
N ALA A 240 -14.56 5.31 -10.97
CA ALA A 240 -14.97 4.57 -9.79
C ALA A 240 -14.28 5.21 -8.58
N ALA A 241 -14.95 5.24 -7.43
CA ALA A 241 -14.23 5.51 -6.19
C ALA A 241 -13.44 4.24 -5.82
N ASP A 242 -12.18 4.39 -5.45
CA ASP A 242 -11.39 3.34 -4.83
C ASP A 242 -11.98 2.93 -3.47
N PRO A 243 -11.64 1.76 -2.93
CA PRO A 243 -12.29 1.27 -1.71
C PRO A 243 -12.01 2.15 -0.48
N TRP A 244 -10.81 2.74 -0.36
CA TRP A 244 -10.53 3.71 0.72
C TRP A 244 -11.46 4.92 0.68
N THR A 245 -11.73 5.43 -0.52
CA THR A 245 -12.69 6.52 -0.72
C THR A 245 -14.09 6.12 -0.30
N LEU A 246 -14.56 4.95 -0.74
CA LEU A 246 -15.89 4.46 -0.37
C LEU A 246 -16.00 4.23 1.15
N LEU A 247 -14.97 3.68 1.79
CA LEU A 247 -14.94 3.49 3.24
C LEU A 247 -14.98 4.82 4.00
N ALA A 248 -14.21 5.82 3.57
CA ALA A 248 -14.22 7.15 4.16
C ALA A 248 -15.59 7.85 3.99
N GLU A 249 -16.17 7.81 2.78
CA GLU A 249 -17.49 8.39 2.47
C GLU A 249 -18.61 7.69 3.27
N MET A 250 -18.59 6.35 3.33
CA MET A 250 -19.55 5.56 4.10
C MET A 250 -19.47 5.87 5.60
N SER A 251 -18.25 5.99 6.13
CA SER A 251 -18.00 6.33 7.54
C SER A 251 -18.50 7.74 7.88
N ALA A 252 -18.27 8.71 6.99
CA ALA A 252 -18.78 10.07 7.16
C ALA A 252 -20.31 10.13 7.13
N ALA A 253 -20.96 9.44 6.20
CA ALA A 253 -22.42 9.37 6.11
C ALA A 253 -23.03 8.70 7.36
N TYR A 254 -22.46 7.57 7.79
CA TYR A 254 -22.89 6.86 8.99
C TYR A 254 -22.84 7.74 10.24
N ARG A 255 -21.73 8.45 10.47
CA ARG A 255 -21.58 9.38 11.61
C ARG A 255 -22.52 10.58 11.53
N ALA A 256 -22.89 11.01 10.32
CA ALA A 256 -23.86 12.08 10.09
C ALA A 256 -25.32 11.62 10.25
N TYR A 257 -25.56 10.35 10.62
CA TYR A 257 -26.87 9.70 10.65
C TYR A 257 -27.58 9.66 9.27
N ASP A 258 -26.82 9.81 8.19
CA ASP A 258 -27.28 9.59 6.82
C ASP A 258 -27.14 8.10 6.48
N PHE A 259 -28.02 7.28 7.05
CA PHE A 259 -28.01 5.83 6.84
C PHE A 259 -28.35 5.46 5.39
N ASP A 260 -29.12 6.28 4.68
CA ASP A 260 -29.41 6.06 3.26
C ASP A 260 -28.13 6.24 2.44
N GLY A 261 -27.38 7.33 2.63
CA GLY A 261 -26.09 7.56 1.98
C GLY A 261 -25.02 6.52 2.35
N ALA A 262 -24.99 6.09 3.61
CA ALA A 262 -24.10 5.00 4.04
C ALA A 262 -24.47 3.68 3.34
N THR A 263 -25.76 3.37 3.22
CA THR A 263 -26.27 2.17 2.54
C THR A 263 -25.97 2.20 1.04
N GLU A 264 -26.13 3.35 0.38
CA GLU A 264 -25.78 3.53 -1.03
C GLU A 264 -24.28 3.26 -1.27
N THR A 265 -23.43 3.73 -0.36
CA THR A 265 -21.98 3.53 -0.44
C THR A 265 -21.60 2.08 -0.18
N LEU A 266 -22.22 1.43 0.82
CA LEU A 266 -22.06 -0.01 1.08
C LEU A 266 -22.47 -0.85 -0.13
N ALA A 267 -23.61 -0.53 -0.75
CA ALA A 267 -24.05 -1.18 -1.97
C ALA A 267 -23.05 -0.99 -3.10
N ALA A 268 -22.42 0.19 -3.24
CA ALA A 268 -21.39 0.43 -4.24
C ALA A 268 -20.17 -0.50 -4.03
N ILE A 269 -19.76 -0.76 -2.78
CA ILE A 269 -18.70 -1.72 -2.47
C ILE A 269 -19.13 -3.14 -2.85
N VAL A 270 -20.31 -3.58 -2.40
CA VAL A 270 -20.83 -4.94 -2.67
C VAL A 270 -20.95 -5.25 -4.16
N HIS A 271 -21.33 -4.27 -4.98
CA HIS A 271 -21.43 -4.45 -6.44
C HIS A 271 -20.11 -4.21 -7.18
N GLY A 272 -19.16 -3.49 -6.55
CA GLY A 272 -17.94 -3.00 -7.18
C GLY A 272 -16.78 -3.98 -7.10
N PHE A 273 -16.71 -4.81 -6.04
CA PHE A 273 -15.57 -5.66 -5.75
C PHE A 273 -15.97 -7.14 -5.66
N PRO A 274 -15.14 -8.07 -6.19
CA PRO A 274 -15.34 -9.51 -6.00
C PRO A 274 -15.30 -9.88 -4.52
N HIS A 275 -16.14 -10.85 -4.10
CA HIS A 275 -16.19 -11.38 -2.73
C HIS A 275 -16.27 -10.32 -1.61
N ALA A 276 -16.76 -9.12 -1.95
CA ALA A 276 -16.83 -7.99 -1.03
C ALA A 276 -17.60 -8.31 0.25
N VAL A 277 -18.63 -9.15 0.15
CA VAL A 277 -19.48 -9.52 1.27
C VAL A 277 -18.69 -10.26 2.36
N GLN A 278 -17.83 -11.21 1.97
CA GLN A 278 -16.96 -11.92 2.90
C GLN A 278 -15.98 -10.96 3.58
N ALA A 279 -15.32 -10.11 2.78
CA ALA A 279 -14.39 -9.12 3.30
C ALA A 279 -15.06 -8.12 4.27
N LEU A 280 -16.24 -7.59 3.93
CA LEU A 280 -17.01 -6.67 4.77
C LEU A 280 -17.52 -7.30 6.07
N TYR A 281 -17.74 -8.61 6.07
CA TYR A 281 -18.16 -9.36 7.25
C TYR A 281 -17.00 -9.69 8.17
N PHE A 282 -15.91 -10.25 7.64
CA PHE A 282 -14.77 -10.69 8.44
C PHE A 282 -13.85 -9.54 8.83
N GLN A 283 -13.80 -8.48 8.00
CA GLN A 283 -12.96 -7.30 8.19
C GLN A 283 -11.52 -7.70 8.55
N PRO A 284 -10.85 -8.47 7.67
CA PRO A 284 -9.55 -9.04 7.98
C PRO A 284 -8.50 -7.94 8.21
N GLU A 285 -7.64 -8.18 9.19
CA GLU A 285 -6.45 -7.37 9.43
C GLU A 285 -5.28 -7.97 8.64
N PHE A 286 -4.57 -7.10 7.94
CA PHE A 286 -3.37 -7.40 7.17
C PHE A 286 -2.23 -6.53 7.71
N PRO A 287 -1.02 -7.09 7.93
CA PRO A 287 0.11 -6.32 8.44
C PRO A 287 0.43 -5.08 7.60
N GLU A 288 0.82 -3.98 8.25
CA GLU A 288 1.28 -2.78 7.54
C GLU A 288 2.58 -3.09 6.79
N GLY A 289 2.66 -2.69 5.52
CA GLY A 289 3.85 -2.89 4.71
C GLY A 289 5.04 -2.09 5.23
N VAL A 290 6.17 -2.75 5.45
CA VAL A 290 7.38 -2.17 6.03
C VAL A 290 8.19 -1.41 4.97
N PHE A 291 8.27 -1.95 3.74
CA PHE A 291 8.88 -1.22 2.63
C PHE A 291 7.95 -0.12 2.11
N ALA A 292 6.74 -0.49 1.70
CA ALA A 292 5.70 0.42 1.23
C ALA A 292 4.33 -0.26 1.36
N ARG A 293 3.22 0.48 1.11
CA ARG A 293 1.91 -0.14 0.95
C ARG A 293 1.99 -1.28 -0.07
N VAL A 294 1.45 -2.44 0.27
CA VAL A 294 1.46 -3.63 -0.60
C VAL A 294 0.77 -3.34 -1.92
N HIS A 295 1.39 -3.76 -3.02
CA HIS A 295 0.85 -3.58 -4.35
C HIS A 295 -0.27 -4.59 -4.63
N VAL A 296 -1.48 -4.09 -4.87
CA VAL A 296 -2.68 -4.87 -5.20
C VAL A 296 -3.29 -4.39 -6.52
N ALA A 297 -3.92 -5.30 -7.26
CA ALA A 297 -4.52 -4.95 -8.54
C ALA A 297 -5.77 -4.07 -8.33
N PRO A 298 -5.90 -2.92 -9.03
CA PRO A 298 -7.08 -2.07 -8.89
C PRO A 298 -8.39 -2.80 -9.23
N GLY A 299 -9.38 -2.68 -8.36
CA GLY A 299 -10.69 -3.35 -8.44
C GLY A 299 -10.68 -4.82 -8.00
N SER A 300 -9.56 -5.35 -7.49
CA SER A 300 -9.51 -6.73 -6.98
C SER A 300 -10.14 -6.88 -5.60
N GLU A 301 -10.34 -8.13 -5.19
CA GLU A 301 -10.69 -8.47 -3.81
C GLU A 301 -9.59 -8.02 -2.83
N ASP A 302 -8.32 -8.26 -3.19
CA ASP A 302 -7.17 -7.88 -2.35
C ASP A 302 -7.11 -6.36 -2.11
N GLU A 303 -7.51 -5.54 -3.10
CA GLU A 303 -7.59 -4.08 -2.92
C GLU A 303 -8.61 -3.69 -1.84
N LEU A 304 -9.77 -4.35 -1.83
CA LEU A 304 -10.78 -4.11 -0.79
C LEU A 304 -10.32 -4.64 0.58
N VAL A 305 -9.70 -5.83 0.63
CA VAL A 305 -9.16 -6.42 1.86
C VAL A 305 -8.10 -5.50 2.47
N LEU A 306 -7.16 -5.01 1.67
CA LEU A 306 -6.14 -4.07 2.13
C LEU A 306 -6.77 -2.76 2.61
N ALA A 307 -7.73 -2.21 1.86
CA ALA A 307 -8.41 -0.98 2.26
C ALA A 307 -9.20 -1.12 3.57
N LEU A 308 -9.83 -2.27 3.81
CA LEU A 308 -10.51 -2.58 5.07
C LEU A 308 -9.53 -2.67 6.22
N SER A 309 -8.40 -3.36 6.04
CA SER A 309 -7.33 -3.45 7.04
C SER A 309 -6.81 -2.06 7.42
N GLU A 310 -6.47 -1.22 6.44
CA GLU A 310 -5.96 0.13 6.71
C GLU A 310 -7.03 1.06 7.29
N ALA A 311 -8.31 0.81 7.00
CA ALA A 311 -9.44 1.53 7.56
C ALA A 311 -9.84 1.05 8.96
N THR A 312 -9.09 0.13 9.59
CA THR A 312 -9.32 -0.31 10.97
C THR A 312 -9.57 0.86 11.95
N PRO A 313 -8.85 1.99 11.91
CA PRO A 313 -9.16 3.14 12.75
C PRO A 313 -10.59 3.68 12.59
N LEU A 314 -11.19 3.58 11.40
CA LEU A 314 -12.59 3.96 11.13
C LEU A 314 -13.56 2.88 11.61
N LEU A 315 -13.22 1.60 11.39
CA LEU A 315 -14.08 0.46 11.67
C LEU A 315 -14.26 0.25 13.19
N GLN A 316 -13.18 0.36 13.95
CA GLN A 316 -13.13 0.10 15.39
C GLN A 316 -13.48 1.35 16.24
N GLU A 317 -14.40 2.19 15.76
CA GLU A 317 -14.89 3.36 16.51
C GLU A 317 -15.87 2.95 17.64
N GLY A 318 -15.46 3.16 18.91
CA GLY A 318 -16.32 2.96 20.09
C GLY A 318 -15.56 3.06 21.42
N ILE A 319 -16.26 3.42 22.51
CA ILE A 319 -15.74 3.27 23.89
C ILE A 319 -16.24 1.91 24.41
N GLY A 320 -15.34 0.99 24.74
CA GLY A 320 -15.68 -0.30 25.39
C GLY A 320 -15.23 -1.54 24.61
N SER A 321 -15.89 -2.68 24.85
CA SER A 321 -15.55 -3.96 24.21
C SER A 321 -15.73 -3.91 22.69
N PRO A 322 -15.09 -4.81 21.91
CA PRO A 322 -15.22 -4.89 20.45
C PRO A 322 -16.67 -4.91 19.93
N ASP A 323 -17.60 -5.41 20.74
CA ASP A 323 -19.05 -5.43 20.45
C ASP A 323 -19.67 -4.02 20.36
N ASN A 324 -18.97 -2.98 20.82
CA ASN A 324 -19.38 -1.57 20.76
C ASN A 324 -18.78 -0.82 19.56
N ALA A 325 -18.02 -1.48 18.67
CA ALA A 325 -17.54 -0.87 17.43
C ALA A 325 -18.73 -0.63 16.49
N CYS A 326 -19.41 0.52 16.65
CA CYS A 326 -20.73 0.75 16.07
C CYS A 326 -20.72 0.69 14.55
N PHE A 327 -19.67 1.21 13.91
CA PHE A 327 -19.59 1.24 12.45
C PHE A 327 -19.23 -0.11 11.84
N SER A 328 -18.17 -0.78 12.35
CA SER A 328 -17.81 -2.15 11.97
C SER A 328 -19.00 -3.11 12.11
N SER A 329 -19.68 -3.06 13.25
CA SER A 329 -20.84 -3.89 13.55
C SER A 329 -22.02 -3.58 12.63
N TRP A 330 -22.25 -2.31 12.32
CA TRP A 330 -23.30 -1.91 11.37
C TRP A 330 -23.03 -2.50 9.98
N ILE A 331 -21.80 -2.37 9.45
CA ILE A 331 -21.43 -2.96 8.15
C ILE A 331 -21.67 -4.47 8.16
N ALA A 332 -21.09 -5.16 9.14
CA ALA A 332 -21.10 -6.61 9.18
C ALA A 332 -22.52 -7.17 9.32
N ASN A 333 -23.42 -6.48 10.02
CA ASN A 333 -24.80 -6.92 10.26
C ASN A 333 -25.83 -6.29 9.33
N HIS A 334 -25.41 -5.48 8.36
CA HIS A 334 -26.32 -4.87 7.39
C HIS A 334 -26.98 -5.95 6.50
N ASP A 335 -28.26 -5.77 6.16
CA ASP A 335 -29.04 -6.72 5.35
C ASP A 335 -28.34 -7.06 4.03
N LEU A 336 -27.82 -6.05 3.32
CA LEU A 336 -27.01 -6.23 2.09
C LEU A 336 -25.84 -7.20 2.25
N VAL A 337 -25.22 -7.27 3.44
CA VAL A 337 -24.11 -8.16 3.72
C VAL A 337 -24.63 -9.53 4.17
N ARG A 338 -25.58 -9.56 5.12
CA ARG A 338 -26.13 -10.80 5.70
C ARG A 338 -26.91 -11.64 4.70
N ASP A 339 -27.77 -11.02 3.90
CA ASP A 339 -28.60 -11.71 2.91
C ASP A 339 -27.74 -12.33 1.80
N ALA A 340 -26.69 -11.62 1.39
CA ALA A 340 -25.75 -12.11 0.40
C ALA A 340 -24.88 -13.26 0.94
N LEU A 341 -24.46 -13.21 2.21
CA LEU A 341 -23.76 -14.33 2.87
C LEU A 341 -24.63 -15.58 2.97
N GLY A 342 -25.89 -15.42 3.39
CA GLY A 342 -26.85 -16.52 3.46
C GLY A 342 -27.11 -17.16 2.10
N SER A 343 -27.16 -16.35 1.04
CA SER A 343 -27.32 -16.81 -0.35
C SER A 343 -26.10 -17.54 -0.91
N HIS A 344 -24.89 -17.24 -0.43
CA HIS A 344 -23.65 -17.94 -0.80
C HIS A 344 -23.44 -19.27 -0.06
N ALA A 345 -24.19 -19.52 1.03
CA ALA A 345 -24.10 -20.74 1.83
C ALA A 345 -24.97 -21.91 1.31
N GLU A 346 -25.86 -21.69 0.33
CA GLU A 346 -26.64 -22.77 -0.28
C GLU A 346 -26.04 -23.22 -1.63
N PRO A 347 -25.39 -24.39 -1.72
CA PRO A 347 -25.19 -25.03 -3.00
C PRO A 347 -26.56 -25.49 -3.53
N SER A 348 -27.00 -24.92 -4.66
CA SER A 348 -28.20 -25.36 -5.37
C SER A 348 -28.21 -26.88 -5.57
N PRO A 349 -29.21 -27.63 -5.07
CA PRO A 349 -29.33 -29.06 -5.32
C PRO A 349 -29.92 -29.25 -6.71
N SER A 350 -29.10 -29.11 -7.76
CA SER A 350 -29.50 -29.50 -9.10
C SER A 350 -28.45 -30.41 -9.72
N GLY A 351 -28.74 -31.71 -9.71
CA GLY A 351 -27.95 -32.67 -10.46
C GLY A 351 -28.02 -34.11 -9.99
N ARG A 352 -29.22 -34.72 -10.00
CA ARG A 352 -29.49 -36.07 -10.56
C ARG A 352 -30.91 -36.53 -10.18
N GLY A 353 -31.88 -36.07 -10.96
CA GLY A 353 -33.02 -36.92 -11.29
C GLY A 353 -32.52 -38.01 -12.24
N GLY A 354 -32.70 -39.27 -11.86
CA GLY A 354 -32.25 -40.40 -12.65
C GLY A 354 -32.37 -41.73 -11.92
N SER A 355 -33.59 -42.20 -11.72
CA SER A 355 -33.91 -43.63 -11.56
C SER A 355 -35.24 -43.82 -12.29
N PRO A 356 -35.40 -44.86 -13.12
CA PRO A 356 -35.57 -46.20 -12.56
C PRO A 356 -34.92 -47.36 -13.37
N GLU A 357 -34.67 -48.45 -12.64
CA GLU A 357 -34.86 -49.87 -12.99
C GLU A 357 -34.42 -50.45 -14.36
N GLY A 358 -33.73 -51.60 -14.30
CA GLY A 358 -33.76 -52.61 -15.37
C GLY A 358 -32.45 -53.41 -15.53
N ARG A 359 -32.39 -54.60 -14.93
CA ARG A 359 -31.28 -55.58 -15.01
C ARG A 359 -31.26 -56.30 -16.37
N ASN A 360 -30.06 -56.68 -16.83
CA ASN A 360 -29.77 -57.60 -17.95
C ASN A 360 -30.32 -57.22 -19.33
#